data_AF-A0A936DPB7-F1
#
_entry.id   AF-A0A936DPB7-F1
#
_cell.length_a   1.000
_cell.length_b   1.000
_cell.length_c   1.000
_cell.angle_alpha   90.00
_cell.angle_beta   90.00
_cell.angle_gamma   90.00
#
_symmetry.space_group_name_H-M   'P 1'
#
loop_
_entity.id
_entity.type
_entity.pdbx_description
1 polymer ?
#
loop_
_entity_poly.entity_id
_entity_poly.type
_entity_poly.pdbx_seq_one_letter_code
_entity_poly.pdbx_strand_id
1 'polypeptide(L)'
;MAGLHGGIHEIAVLLHSNSSLDSCLSQFKQLLPDADVKSWVEISPEIGITVSAGTQMVYIYMGIILLALTFGIINTMMMSVLERTREIGMLLALGMNKFKIFTMILWETCFLILAGCPVGMLLALLTISITHHYGIHLDSYSEVYSNFGYSPIVYPNLNGDQLIKIIIMVTITALVSSILPAQRALKIKPATAIKN
;
A
#
# COMPACT_ATOMS: atom_id res chain seq x y z
N MET A 1 -37.56 -9.26 -26.11
CA MET A 1 -38.74 -9.86 -26.77
C MET A 1 -38.48 -11.34 -27.02
N ALA A 2 -39.01 -12.21 -26.15
CA ALA A 2 -39.46 -13.56 -26.47
C ALA A 2 -40.47 -13.92 -25.37
N GLY A 3 -41.70 -14.23 -25.76
CA GLY A 3 -42.80 -14.46 -24.83
C GLY A 3 -42.62 -15.75 -24.04
N LEU A 4 -42.58 -15.63 -22.72
CA LEU A 4 -42.90 -16.70 -21.77
C LEU A 4 -43.93 -16.14 -20.81
N HIS A 5 -45.15 -16.69 -20.88
CA HIS A 5 -46.23 -16.41 -19.95
C HIS A 5 -45.77 -16.75 -18.53
N GLY A 6 -45.49 -15.73 -17.70
CA GLY A 6 -45.29 -15.87 -16.25
C GLY A 6 -43.90 -16.33 -15.76
N GLY A 7 -42.89 -16.43 -16.62
CA GLY A 7 -41.53 -16.83 -16.23
C GLY A 7 -40.62 -15.65 -15.84
N ILE A 8 -39.81 -15.83 -14.79
CA ILE A 8 -38.74 -14.88 -14.43
C ILE A 8 -37.63 -14.99 -15.48
N HIS A 9 -37.34 -13.89 -16.19
CA HIS A 9 -36.32 -13.86 -17.26
C HIS A 9 -34.93 -13.50 -16.73
N GLU A 10 -34.85 -12.72 -15.65
CA GLU A 10 -33.60 -12.21 -15.10
C GLU A 10 -33.74 -12.02 -13.60
N ILE A 11 -32.68 -12.37 -12.85
CA ILE A 11 -32.59 -12.14 -11.42
C ILE A 11 -31.28 -11.38 -11.18
N ALA A 12 -31.40 -10.11 -10.78
CA ALA A 12 -30.27 -9.31 -10.37
C ALA A 12 -30.02 -9.53 -8.86
N VAL A 13 -28.83 -10.01 -8.53
CA VAL A 13 -28.39 -10.18 -7.12
C VAL A 13 -27.34 -9.14 -6.82
N LEU A 14 -27.65 -8.22 -5.90
CA LEU A 14 -26.71 -7.19 -5.46
C LEU A 14 -25.88 -7.72 -4.29
N LEU A 15 -24.55 -7.78 -4.46
CA LEU A 15 -23.63 -8.11 -3.38
C LEU A 15 -23.27 -6.87 -2.56
N HIS A 16 -23.06 -7.06 -1.25
CA HIS A 16 -22.59 -6.00 -0.36
C HIS A 16 -21.08 -5.71 -0.51
N SER A 17 -20.29 -6.65 -1.01
CA SER A 17 -18.86 -6.50 -1.22
C SER A 17 -18.41 -7.15 -2.51
N ASN A 18 -17.59 -6.42 -3.28
CA ASN A 18 -16.99 -6.93 -4.50
C ASN A 18 -15.95 -8.04 -4.24
N SER A 19 -15.39 -8.15 -3.03
CA SER A 19 -14.39 -9.18 -2.71
C SER A 19 -14.97 -10.60 -2.70
N SER A 20 -16.28 -10.74 -2.56
CA SER A 20 -16.97 -12.05 -2.55
C SER A 20 -17.51 -12.44 -3.93
N LEU A 21 -17.33 -11.59 -4.94
CA LEU A 21 -17.92 -11.76 -6.26
C LEU A 21 -17.50 -13.08 -6.91
N ASP A 22 -16.21 -13.39 -6.97
CA ASP A 22 -15.70 -14.62 -7.60
C ASP A 22 -16.19 -15.90 -6.89
N SER A 23 -16.20 -15.87 -5.55
CA SER A 23 -16.68 -16.97 -4.73
C SER A 23 -18.18 -17.20 -4.90
N CYS A 24 -18.99 -16.14 -4.89
CA CYS A 24 -20.44 -16.27 -5.12
C CYS A 24 -20.74 -16.68 -6.56
N LEU A 25 -20.02 -16.13 -7.53
CA LEU A 25 -20.22 -16.43 -8.95
C LEU A 25 -19.91 -17.90 -9.26
N SER A 26 -18.81 -18.43 -8.72
CA SER A 26 -18.49 -19.87 -8.83
C SER A 26 -19.54 -20.75 -8.16
N GLN A 27 -20.03 -20.39 -6.97
CA GLN A 27 -21.11 -21.11 -6.29
C GLN A 27 -22.41 -21.09 -7.09
N PHE A 28 -22.81 -19.94 -7.64
CA PHE A 28 -24.03 -19.82 -8.45
C PHE A 28 -23.91 -20.61 -9.76
N LYS A 29 -22.76 -20.56 -10.45
CA LYS A 29 -22.51 -21.39 -11.63
C LYS A 29 -22.59 -22.89 -11.33
N GLN A 30 -22.21 -23.31 -10.13
CA GLN A 30 -22.28 -24.72 -9.71
C GLN A 30 -23.72 -25.14 -9.35
N LEU A 31 -24.47 -24.27 -8.67
CA LEU A 31 -25.85 -24.54 -8.23
C LEU A 31 -26.88 -24.42 -9.37
N LEU A 32 -26.61 -23.58 -10.36
CA LEU A 32 -27.50 -23.29 -11.48
C LEU A 32 -26.74 -23.50 -12.82
N PRO A 33 -26.38 -24.75 -13.16
CA PRO A 33 -25.59 -25.04 -14.36
C PRO A 33 -26.34 -24.69 -15.66
N ASP A 34 -27.67 -24.69 -15.64
CA ASP A 34 -28.51 -24.36 -16.79
C ASP A 34 -28.78 -22.84 -16.94
N ALA A 35 -28.34 -22.01 -15.97
CA ALA A 35 -28.54 -20.56 -16.01
C ALA A 35 -27.27 -19.82 -16.47
N ASP A 36 -27.44 -18.78 -17.28
CA ASP A 36 -26.34 -17.90 -17.72
C ASP A 36 -25.98 -16.89 -16.61
N VAL A 37 -25.12 -17.32 -15.68
CA VAL A 37 -24.66 -16.50 -14.55
C VAL A 37 -23.47 -15.64 -14.96
N LYS A 38 -23.69 -14.31 -15.02
CA LYS A 38 -22.68 -13.32 -15.41
C LYS A 38 -22.37 -12.33 -14.27
N SER A 39 -21.13 -11.87 -14.20
CA SER A 39 -20.74 -10.78 -13.29
C SER A 39 -21.10 -9.40 -13.87
N TRP A 40 -21.11 -8.37 -13.02
CA TRP A 40 -21.24 -6.99 -13.47
C TRP A 40 -20.11 -6.57 -14.43
N VAL A 41 -18.92 -7.19 -14.31
CA VAL A 41 -17.77 -6.95 -15.19
C VAL A 41 -18.01 -7.56 -16.58
N GLU A 42 -18.64 -8.74 -16.63
CA GLU A 42 -18.99 -9.40 -17.89
C GLU A 42 -20.17 -8.71 -18.60
N ILE A 43 -21.13 -8.18 -17.83
CA ILE A 43 -22.28 -7.44 -18.35
C ILE A 43 -21.86 -6.07 -18.91
N SER A 44 -20.95 -5.39 -18.22
CA SER A 44 -20.50 -4.03 -18.57
C SER A 44 -18.97 -3.93 -18.58
N PRO A 45 -18.29 -4.47 -19.61
CA PRO A 45 -16.83 -4.54 -19.67
C PRO A 45 -16.16 -3.15 -19.66
N GLU A 46 -16.82 -2.12 -20.20
CA GLU A 46 -16.32 -0.73 -20.20
C GLU A 46 -16.11 -0.18 -18.78
N ILE A 47 -17.05 -0.47 -17.87
CA ILE A 47 -16.99 -0.07 -16.46
C ILE A 47 -15.87 -0.84 -15.75
N GLY A 48 -15.77 -2.15 -16.01
CA GLY A 48 -14.71 -3.00 -15.46
C GLY A 48 -13.30 -2.50 -15.85
N ILE A 49 -13.10 -2.14 -17.11
CA ILE A 49 -11.83 -1.57 -17.60
C ILE A 49 -11.52 -0.26 -16.86
N THR A 50 -12.49 0.64 -16.73
CA THR A 50 -12.32 1.93 -16.04
C THR A 50 -11.92 1.74 -14.57
N VAL A 51 -12.59 0.85 -13.84
CA VAL A 51 -12.26 0.53 -12.44
C VAL A 51 -10.88 -0.11 -12.32
N SER A 52 -10.54 -1.04 -13.21
CA SER A 52 -9.22 -1.70 -13.21
C SER A 52 -8.08 -0.72 -13.51
N ALA A 53 -8.27 0.20 -14.47
CA ALA A 53 -7.33 1.24 -14.81
C ALA A 53 -7.11 2.22 -13.64
N GLY A 54 -8.19 2.65 -12.98
CA GLY A 54 -8.10 3.48 -11.77
C GLY A 54 -7.34 2.78 -10.64
N THR A 55 -7.60 1.48 -10.43
CA THR A 55 -6.87 0.67 -9.45
C THR A 55 -5.38 0.56 -9.78
N GLN A 56 -5.04 0.33 -11.05
CA GLN A 56 -3.65 0.28 -11.50
C GLN A 56 -2.92 1.62 -11.29
N MET A 57 -3.61 2.73 -11.53
CA MET A 57 -3.07 4.08 -11.31
C MET A 57 -2.74 4.31 -9.83
N VAL A 58 -3.60 3.86 -8.91
CA VAL A 58 -3.32 3.90 -7.46
C VAL A 58 -2.07 3.10 -7.10
N TYR A 59 -1.86 1.92 -7.68
CA TYR A 59 -0.64 1.13 -7.43
C TYR A 59 0.62 1.81 -7.96
N ILE A 60 0.54 2.51 -9.10
CA ILE A 60 1.66 3.31 -9.62
C ILE A 60 2.01 4.44 -8.65
N TYR A 61 1.01 5.19 -8.18
CA TYR A 61 1.24 6.25 -7.19
C TYR A 61 1.81 5.71 -5.88
N MET A 62 1.32 4.56 -5.41
CA MET A 62 1.89 3.87 -4.26
C MET A 62 3.38 3.56 -4.46
N GLY A 63 3.75 3.05 -5.63
CA GLY A 63 5.15 2.79 -5.98
C GLY A 63 6.01 4.05 -5.91
N ILE A 64 5.54 5.18 -6.44
CA ILE A 64 6.23 6.47 -6.38
C ILE A 64 6.42 6.93 -4.93
N ILE A 65 5.38 6.81 -4.10
CA ILE A 65 5.44 7.18 -2.67
C ILE A 65 6.46 6.31 -1.93
N LEU A 66 6.47 5.00 -2.17
CA LEU A 66 7.45 4.08 -1.57
C LEU A 66 8.89 4.37 -2.01
N LEU A 67 9.10 4.78 -3.26
CA LEU A 67 10.41 5.25 -3.73
C LEU A 67 10.83 6.53 -3.02
N ALA A 68 9.94 7.52 -2.89
CA ALA A 68 10.22 8.74 -2.14
C ALA A 68 10.56 8.45 -0.68
N LEU A 69 9.81 7.53 -0.04
CA LEU A 69 10.08 7.03 1.31
C LEU A 69 11.49 6.42 1.41
N THR A 70 11.88 5.61 0.42
CA THR A 70 13.21 4.97 0.36
C THR A 70 14.32 6.02 0.41
N PHE A 71 14.24 7.07 -0.42
CA PHE A 71 15.21 8.15 -0.40
C PHE A 71 15.24 8.89 0.93
N GLY A 72 14.07 9.14 1.53
CA GLY A 72 13.97 9.76 2.85
C GLY A 72 14.72 8.96 3.92
N ILE A 73 14.44 7.66 4.01
CA ILE A 73 15.08 6.76 4.98
C ILE A 73 16.58 6.66 4.75
N ILE A 74 17.01 6.49 3.49
CA ILE A 74 18.44 6.42 3.15
C ILE A 74 19.14 7.69 3.61
N ASN A 75 18.58 8.88 3.33
CA ASN A 75 19.20 10.15 3.68
C ASN A 75 19.33 10.32 5.20
N THR A 76 18.27 10.05 5.94
CA THR A 76 18.28 10.15 7.41
C THR A 76 19.27 9.17 8.04
N MET A 77 19.25 7.90 7.62
CA MET A 77 20.15 6.88 8.17
C MET A 77 21.60 7.12 7.77
N MET A 78 21.85 7.60 6.54
CA MET A 78 23.19 7.96 6.11
C MET A 78 23.75 9.08 7.00
N MET A 79 22.96 10.11 7.29
CA MET A 79 23.38 11.20 8.16
C MET A 79 23.71 10.69 9.56
N SER A 80 22.84 9.87 10.16
CA SER A 80 23.08 9.30 11.48
C SER A 80 24.37 8.46 11.55
N VAL A 81 24.65 7.66 10.50
CA VAL A 81 25.91 6.89 10.40
C VAL A 81 27.12 7.81 10.30
N LEU A 82 27.03 8.91 9.54
CA LEU A 82 28.13 9.86 9.36
C LEU A 82 28.49 10.58 10.67
N GLU A 83 27.48 11.01 11.42
CA GLU A 83 27.67 11.66 12.74
C GLU A 83 28.36 10.74 13.75
N ARG A 84 28.07 9.44 13.71
CA ARG A 84 28.62 8.44 14.65
C ARG A 84 29.81 7.64 14.07
N THR A 85 30.45 8.13 13.01
CA THR A 85 31.60 7.46 12.37
C THR A 85 32.74 7.12 13.33
N ARG A 86 33.06 8.03 14.25
CA ARG A 86 34.12 7.84 15.26
C ARG A 86 33.76 6.72 16.23
N GLU A 87 32.50 6.65 16.68
CA GLU A 87 32.01 5.58 17.57
C GLU A 87 32.10 4.21 16.88
N ILE A 88 31.62 4.11 15.64
CA ILE A 88 31.70 2.89 14.83
C ILE A 88 33.16 2.48 14.62
N GLY A 89 34.05 3.43 14.36
CA GLY A 89 35.49 3.21 14.22
C GLY A 89 36.15 2.66 15.50
N MET A 90 35.76 3.17 16.67
CA MET A 90 36.22 2.67 17.97
C MET A 90 35.72 1.25 18.24
N LEU A 91 34.44 0.95 17.96
CA LEU A 91 33.88 -0.40 18.12
C LEU A 91 34.61 -1.43 17.23
N LEU A 92 34.91 -1.05 15.98
CA LEU A 92 35.71 -1.89 15.08
C LEU A 92 37.14 -2.11 15.60
N ALA A 93 37.77 -1.08 16.17
CA ALA A 93 39.11 -1.19 16.74
C ALA A 93 39.16 -2.09 17.99
N LEU A 94 38.07 -2.15 18.76
CA LEU A 94 37.87 -3.06 19.89
C LEU A 94 37.53 -4.50 19.47
N GLY A 95 37.50 -4.79 18.16
CA GLY A 95 37.27 -6.14 17.63
C GLY A 95 35.80 -6.49 17.37
N MET A 96 34.88 -5.51 17.36
CA MET A 96 33.49 -5.77 16.98
C MET A 96 33.41 -6.22 15.51
N ASN A 97 32.75 -7.36 15.26
CA ASN A 97 32.53 -7.83 13.90
C ASN A 97 31.63 -6.84 13.13
N LYS A 98 31.97 -6.58 11.85
CA LYS A 98 31.16 -5.84 10.88
C LYS A 98 29.71 -6.31 10.84
N PHE A 99 29.46 -7.61 10.98
CA PHE A 99 28.09 -8.13 11.03
C PHE A 99 27.29 -7.60 12.23
N LYS A 100 27.91 -7.45 13.41
CA LYS A 100 27.24 -6.90 14.61
C LYS A 100 26.86 -5.43 14.41
N ILE A 101 27.72 -4.65 13.74
CA ILE A 101 27.45 -3.24 13.40
C ILE A 101 26.32 -3.16 12.39
N PHE A 102 26.32 -4.02 11.37
CA PHE A 102 25.24 -4.10 10.39
C PHE A 102 23.89 -4.39 11.08
N THR A 103 23.84 -5.40 11.94
CA THR A 103 22.61 -5.75 12.66
C THR A 103 22.18 -4.65 13.63
N MET A 104 23.11 -3.92 14.25
CA MET A 104 22.79 -2.78 15.12
C MET A 104 22.04 -1.69 14.35
N ILE A 105 22.50 -1.32 13.16
CA ILE A 105 21.85 -0.30 12.32
C ILE A 105 20.47 -0.79 11.83
N LEU A 106 20.33 -2.08 11.53
CA LEU A 106 19.02 -2.65 11.22
C LEU A 106 18.05 -2.57 12.41
N TRP A 107 18.54 -2.81 13.63
CA TRP A 107 17.74 -2.64 14.84
C TRP A 107 17.30 -1.19 15.05
N GLU A 108 18.18 -0.21 14.84
CA GLU A 108 17.79 1.21 14.87
C GLU A 108 16.67 1.51 13.87
N THR A 109 16.77 0.96 12.65
CA THR A 109 15.71 1.07 11.64
C THR A 109 14.40 0.44 12.13
N CYS A 110 14.47 -0.73 12.75
CA CYS A 110 13.31 -1.42 13.30
C CYS A 110 12.61 -0.57 14.37
N PHE A 111 13.38 0.06 15.27
CA PHE A 111 12.81 0.98 16.26
C PHE A 111 12.17 2.22 15.63
N LEU A 112 12.77 2.79 14.58
CA LEU A 112 12.15 3.89 13.84
C LEU A 112 10.82 3.48 13.20
N ILE A 113 10.75 2.29 12.61
CA ILE A 113 9.50 1.76 12.04
C ILE A 113 8.47 1.52 13.14
N LEU A 114 8.86 0.91 14.26
CA LEU A 114 7.96 0.65 15.39
C LEU A 114 7.40 1.92 16.02
N ALA A 115 8.16 3.02 16.03
CA ALA A 115 7.68 4.30 16.51
C ALA A 115 6.83 5.04 15.45
N GLY A 116 7.27 5.05 14.19
CA GLY A 116 6.63 5.81 13.12
C GLY A 116 5.35 5.17 12.57
N CYS A 117 5.30 3.84 12.48
CA CYS A 117 4.17 3.12 11.88
C CYS A 117 2.86 3.30 12.66
N PRO A 118 2.82 3.20 14.00
CA PRO A 118 1.60 3.47 14.77
C PRO A 118 1.11 4.91 14.61
N VAL A 119 2.03 5.89 14.60
CA VAL A 119 1.69 7.30 14.41
C VAL A 119 1.11 7.54 13.01
N GLY A 120 1.76 6.99 11.98
CA GLY A 120 1.27 7.08 10.60
C GLY A 120 -0.08 6.40 10.41
N MET A 121 -0.29 5.22 11.02
CA MET A 121 -1.55 4.51 10.98
C MET A 121 -2.67 5.30 11.67
N LEU A 122 -2.39 5.88 12.84
CA LEU A 122 -3.35 6.71 13.57
C LEU A 122 -3.76 7.92 12.72
N LEU A 123 -2.80 8.63 12.12
CA LEU A 123 -3.07 9.75 11.24
C LEU A 123 -3.90 9.33 10.02
N ALA A 124 -3.54 8.23 9.38
CA ALA A 124 -4.29 7.70 8.23
C ALA A 124 -5.73 7.40 8.61
N LEU A 125 -5.96 6.66 9.71
CA LEU A 125 -7.31 6.33 10.18
C LEU A 125 -8.12 7.57 10.55
N LEU A 126 -7.50 8.58 11.18
CA LEU A 126 -8.18 9.85 11.46
C LEU A 126 -8.59 10.57 10.18
N THR A 127 -7.68 10.71 9.21
CA THR A 127 -7.99 11.36 7.93
C THR A 127 -9.09 10.59 7.19
N ILE A 128 -8.99 9.26 7.11
CA ILE A 128 -10.01 8.42 6.47
C ILE A 128 -11.36 8.56 7.18
N SER A 129 -11.39 8.56 8.52
CA SER A 129 -12.64 8.68 9.28
C SER A 129 -13.33 10.02 9.03
N ILE A 130 -12.57 11.12 8.95
CA ILE A 130 -13.10 12.44 8.64
C ILE A 130 -13.64 12.44 7.21
N THR A 131 -12.81 12.01 6.26
CA THR A 131 -13.14 12.07 4.84
C THR A 131 -14.25 11.08 4.45
N HIS A 132 -14.39 9.96 5.14
CA HIS A 132 -15.50 9.03 4.96
C HIS A 132 -16.83 9.67 5.35
N HIS A 133 -16.86 10.54 6.36
CA HIS A 133 -18.09 11.21 6.79
C HIS A 133 -18.46 12.39 5.88
N TYR A 134 -17.49 13.23 5.52
CA TYR A 134 -17.74 14.42 4.70
C TYR A 134 -17.73 14.15 3.18
N GLY A 135 -17.09 13.07 2.73
CA GLY A 135 -16.85 12.80 1.32
C GLY A 135 -15.79 13.72 0.71
N ILE A 136 -15.05 13.23 -0.28
CA ILE A 136 -14.17 14.08 -1.10
C ILE A 136 -15.00 14.59 -2.27
N HIS A 137 -15.27 15.89 -2.27
CA HIS A 137 -15.92 16.57 -3.38
C HIS A 137 -14.91 16.82 -4.51
N LEU A 138 -15.10 16.15 -5.64
CA LEU A 138 -14.31 16.36 -6.84
C LEU A 138 -15.01 17.35 -7.78
N ASP A 139 -15.37 18.52 -7.25
CA ASP A 139 -16.20 19.52 -7.96
C ASP A 139 -15.58 19.95 -9.29
N SER A 140 -14.25 20.04 -9.36
CA SER A 140 -13.50 20.37 -10.59
C SER A 140 -13.64 19.33 -11.71
N TYR A 141 -14.08 18.12 -11.40
CA TYR A 141 -14.29 17.02 -12.34
C TYR A 141 -15.76 16.58 -12.40
N SER A 142 -16.66 17.34 -11.77
CA SER A 142 -18.08 16.99 -11.64
C SER A 142 -18.77 16.73 -12.98
N GLU A 143 -18.45 17.51 -14.01
CA GLU A 143 -18.97 17.33 -15.37
C GLU A 143 -18.49 16.03 -16.02
N VAL A 144 -17.25 15.61 -15.75
CA VAL A 144 -16.75 14.32 -16.22
C VAL A 144 -17.47 13.19 -15.50
N TYR A 145 -17.53 13.22 -14.17
CA TYR A 145 -18.17 12.15 -13.39
C TYR A 145 -19.66 12.00 -13.70
N SER A 146 -20.39 13.11 -13.86
CA SER A 146 -21.83 13.08 -14.16
C SER A 146 -22.12 12.53 -15.56
N ASN A 147 -21.28 12.82 -16.57
CA ASN A 147 -21.40 12.25 -17.92
C ASN A 147 -21.22 10.73 -17.95
N PHE A 148 -20.45 10.17 -17.00
CA PHE A 148 -20.30 8.72 -16.81
C PHE A 148 -21.29 8.12 -15.79
N GLY A 149 -22.26 8.91 -15.29
CA GLY A 149 -23.26 8.46 -14.31
C GLY A 149 -22.71 8.21 -12.91
N TYR A 150 -21.51 8.70 -12.59
CA TYR A 150 -20.89 8.59 -11.27
C TYR A 150 -21.23 9.79 -10.37
N SER A 151 -21.35 9.52 -9.07
CA SER A 151 -21.37 10.59 -8.08
C SER A 151 -19.98 11.26 -8.00
N PRO A 152 -19.90 12.61 -8.02
CA PRO A 152 -18.63 13.33 -7.88
C PRO A 152 -18.08 13.28 -6.45
N ILE A 153 -18.80 12.67 -5.51
CA ILE A 153 -18.39 12.50 -4.12
C ILE A 153 -17.78 11.11 -3.97
N VAL A 154 -16.49 11.07 -3.62
CA VAL A 154 -15.76 9.84 -3.36
C VAL A 154 -15.64 9.63 -1.86
N TYR A 155 -16.03 8.45 -1.40
CA TYR A 155 -15.90 8.03 -0.01
C TYR A 155 -14.73 7.06 0.11
N PRO A 156 -13.61 7.46 0.74
CA PRO A 156 -12.50 6.56 0.97
C PRO A 156 -12.93 5.43 1.90
N ASN A 157 -12.74 4.19 1.45
CA ASN A 157 -12.92 3.02 2.27
C ASN A 157 -11.60 2.26 2.34
N LEU A 158 -11.15 1.94 3.55
CA LEU A 158 -10.05 1.00 3.75
C LEU A 158 -10.56 -0.24 4.46
N ASN A 159 -10.38 -1.37 3.78
CA ASN A 159 -10.58 -2.68 4.39
C ASN A 159 -9.35 -3.04 5.25
N GLY A 160 -9.57 -3.78 6.34
CA GLY A 160 -8.48 -4.23 7.23
C GLY A 160 -7.37 -5.00 6.51
N ASP A 161 -7.74 -5.81 5.50
CA ASP A 161 -6.78 -6.54 4.66
C ASP A 161 -5.86 -5.59 3.85
N GLN A 162 -6.40 -4.49 3.31
CA GLN A 162 -5.60 -3.50 2.59
C GLN A 162 -4.63 -2.77 3.53
N LEU A 163 -5.07 -2.49 4.75
CA LEU A 163 -4.24 -1.84 5.77
C LEU A 163 -3.04 -2.73 6.14
N ILE A 164 -3.25 -4.04 6.34
CA ILE A 164 -2.17 -5.00 6.61
C ILE A 164 -1.19 -5.05 5.43
N LYS A 165 -1.69 -5.09 4.19
CA LYS A 165 -0.83 -5.07 2.99
C LYS A 165 0.03 -3.81 2.90
N ILE A 166 -0.55 -2.64 3.20
CA ILE A 166 0.20 -1.37 3.21
C ILE A 166 1.30 -1.39 4.28
N ILE A 167 0.98 -1.84 5.50
CA ILE A 167 1.97 -1.94 6.58
C ILE A 167 3.14 -2.83 6.15
N ILE A 168 2.84 -4.02 5.63
CA ILE A 168 3.87 -4.96 5.18
C ILE A 168 4.75 -4.33 4.09
N MET A 169 4.14 -3.69 3.08
CA MET A 169 4.88 -3.02 2.00
C MET A 169 5.80 -1.91 2.52
N VAL A 170 5.31 -1.08 3.43
CA VAL A 170 6.08 0.02 4.03
C VAL A 170 7.23 -0.52 4.89
N THR A 171 6.96 -1.52 5.72
CA THR A 171 8.00 -2.16 6.56
C THR A 171 9.09 -2.80 5.70
N ILE A 172 8.72 -3.56 4.67
CA ILE A 172 9.70 -4.17 3.75
C ILE A 172 10.53 -3.09 3.06
N THR A 173 9.87 -2.05 2.52
CA THR A 173 10.55 -0.94 1.84
C THR A 173 11.54 -0.26 2.77
N ALA A 174 11.14 0.02 4.02
CA ALA A 174 11.99 0.65 5.01
C ALA A 174 13.21 -0.21 5.39
N LEU A 175 13.02 -1.52 5.59
CA LEU A 175 14.11 -2.45 5.88
C LEU A 175 15.07 -2.59 4.69
N VAL A 176 14.56 -2.70 3.46
CA VAL A 176 15.39 -2.76 2.26
C VAL A 176 16.19 -1.47 2.09
N SER A 177 15.57 -0.32 2.36
CA SER A 177 16.19 1.00 2.27
C SER A 177 17.37 1.15 3.24
N SER A 178 17.29 0.58 4.44
CA SER A 178 18.36 0.71 5.44
C SER A 178 19.58 -0.18 5.18
N ILE A 179 19.50 -1.15 4.26
CA ILE A 179 20.62 -2.00 3.88
C ILE A 179 21.78 -1.16 3.30
N LEU A 180 21.47 -0.17 2.45
CA LEU A 180 22.48 0.67 1.81
C LEU A 180 23.31 1.48 2.83
N PRO A 181 22.71 2.28 3.74
CA PRO A 181 23.46 2.97 4.79
C PRO A 181 24.18 2.00 5.73
N ALA A 182 23.56 0.87 6.10
CA ALA A 182 24.21 -0.13 6.94
C ALA A 182 25.47 -0.72 6.27
N GLN A 183 25.43 -1.02 4.97
CA GLN A 183 26.60 -1.46 4.21
C GLN A 183 27.68 -0.37 4.13
N ARG A 184 27.31 0.90 4.00
CA ARG A 184 28.28 2.00 3.99
C ARG A 184 29.02 2.14 5.32
N ALA A 185 28.34 1.94 6.46
CA ALA A 185 28.98 1.95 7.77
C ALA A 185 30.13 0.92 7.87
N LEU A 186 30.01 -0.23 7.22
CA LEU A 186 31.03 -1.30 7.25
C LEU A 186 32.30 -0.97 6.45
N LYS A 187 32.24 0.05 5.59
CA LYS A 187 33.39 0.52 4.78
C LYS A 187 34.24 1.56 5.51
N ILE A 188 33.82 2.02 6.69
CA ILE A 188 34.58 2.93 7.54
C ILE A 188 35.87 2.23 7.99
N LYS A 189 37.03 2.85 7.72
CA LYS A 189 38.34 2.34 8.13
C LYS A 189 38.66 2.85 9.55
N PRO A 190 38.96 1.97 10.52
CA PRO A 190 39.21 2.39 11.91
C PRO A 190 40.35 3.41 12.03
N ALA A 191 41.43 3.19 11.26
CA ALA A 191 42.62 4.04 11.29
C ALA A 191 42.36 5.49 10.81
N THR A 192 41.38 5.70 9.93
CA THR A 192 41.01 7.05 9.46
C THR A 192 39.90 7.67 10.32
N ALA A 193 39.06 6.85 10.95
CA ALA A 193 37.95 7.31 11.78
C ALA A 193 38.37 7.90 13.14
N ILE A 194 39.57 7.56 13.63
CA ILE A 194 40.10 8.04 14.93
C ILE A 194 41.01 9.28 14.75
N LYS A 195 41.49 9.53 13.52
CA LYS A 195 42.45 10.62 13.23
C LYS A 195 41.81 11.98 12.95
N ASN A 196 40.48 12.03 12.80
CA ASN A 196 39.68 13.25 12.60
C ASN A 196 38.76 13.48 13.79
#